data_AF-A0A3B8K3W5-F1
#
_entry.id   AF-A0A3B8K3W5-F1
#
_cell.length_a   1.000
_cell.length_b   1.000
_cell.length_c   1.000
_cell.angle_alpha   90.00
_cell.angle_beta   90.00
_cell.angle_gamma   90.00
#
_symmetry.space_group_name_H-M   'P 1'
#
loop_
_entity.id
_entity.type
_entity.pdbx_description
1 polymer ?
#
loop_
_entity_poly.entity_id
_entity_poly.type
_entity_poly.pdbx_seq_one_letter_code
_entity_poly.pdbx_strand_id
1 'polypeptide(L)' 'HNGERRYEVNEEECVGCNLCVTVCPVENCLTLRKLENEVDVRTGQMVSPAEKLQWTRHPNNPMANADP' A
#
# COMPACT_ATOMS: atom_id res chain seq x y z
N HIS A 1 -0.55 22.09 15.52
CA HIS A 1 0.64 21.23 15.60
C HIS A 1 1.05 21.23 17.08
N ASN A 2 0.62 20.22 17.84
CA ASN A 2 0.52 20.28 19.32
C ASN A 2 1.58 19.43 20.04
N GLY A 3 2.68 19.05 19.36
CA GLY A 3 3.75 18.24 19.96
C GLY A 3 3.50 16.73 19.99
N GLU A 4 2.35 16.25 19.51
CA GLU A 4 2.04 14.82 19.42
C GLU A 4 2.64 14.19 18.16
N ARG A 5 3.25 13.00 18.30
CA ARG A 5 3.73 12.19 17.17
C ARG A 5 2.52 11.61 16.42
N ARG A 6 2.38 11.98 15.15
CA ARG A 6 1.40 11.44 14.22
C ARG A 6 2.12 10.77 13.06
N TYR A 7 1.59 9.64 12.64
CA TYR A 7 2.04 8.92 11.46
C TYR A 7 0.87 8.83 10.48
N GLU A 8 1.17 8.95 9.20
CA GLU A 8 0.22 8.82 8.10
C GLU A 8 0.85 7.98 6.99
N VAL A 9 0.01 7.33 6.20
CA VAL A 9 0.44 6.60 5.02
C VAL A 9 0.56 7.59 3.88
N ASN A 10 1.72 7.64 3.22
CA ASN A 10 1.82 8.29 1.92
C ASN A 10 1.21 7.35 0.86
N GLU A 11 0.00 7.68 0.41
CA GLU A 11 -0.75 6.87 -0.57
C GLU A 11 -0.03 6.74 -1.92
N GLU A 12 0.77 7.73 -2.30
CA GLU A 12 1.52 7.71 -3.57
C GLU A 12 2.63 6.65 -3.56
N GLU A 13 3.17 6.33 -2.39
CA GLU A 13 4.27 5.37 -2.20
C GLU A 13 3.79 4.01 -1.67
N CYS A 14 2.53 3.89 -1.24
CA CYS A 14 2.01 2.70 -0.59
C CYS A 14 1.93 1.51 -1.57
N VAL A 15 2.69 0.44 -1.36
CA VAL A 15 2.65 -0.74 -2.26
C VAL A 15 1.54 -1.76 -1.95
N GLY A 16 0.77 -1.53 -0.88
CA GLY A 16 -0.30 -2.45 -0.45
C GLY A 16 0.20 -3.77 0.16
N CYS A 17 1.34 -3.77 0.87
CA CYS A 17 1.96 -4.99 1.41
C CYS A 17 1.31 -5.59 2.65
N ASN A 18 0.36 -4.91 3.29
CA ASN A 18 -0.28 -5.30 4.57
C ASN A 18 0.64 -5.33 5.82
N LEU A 19 1.91 -4.94 5.71
CA LEU A 19 2.84 -5.00 6.85
C LEU A 19 2.51 -3.98 7.95
N CYS A 20 2.18 -2.74 7.59
CA CYS A 20 1.90 -1.68 8.56
C CYS A 20 0.65 -1.97 9.40
N VAL A 21 -0.44 -2.42 8.78
CA VAL A 21 -1.69 -2.79 9.47
C VAL A 21 -1.47 -3.99 10.39
N THR A 22 -0.64 -4.95 9.97
CA THR A 22 -0.38 -6.17 10.76
C THR A 22 0.51 -5.89 11.98
N VAL A 23 1.51 -5.02 11.85
CA VAL A 23 2.49 -4.76 12.92
C VAL A 23 2.04 -3.69 13.91
N CYS A 24 1.12 -2.81 13.52
CA CYS A 24 0.71 -1.70 14.37
C CYS A 24 -0.07 -2.23 15.60
N PRO A 25 0.38 -1.95 16.83
CA PRO A 25 -0.28 -2.45 18.03
C PRO A 25 -1.55 -1.67 18.41
N VAL A 26 -1.83 -0.56 17.71
CA VAL A 26 -2.95 0.32 18.00
C VAL A 26 -4.18 -0.15 17.24
N GLU A 27 -5.22 -0.51 17.99
CA GLU A 27 -6.49 -0.96 17.43
C GLU A 27 -7.11 0.10 16.51
N ASN A 28 -7.57 -0.33 15.33
CA ASN A 28 -8.22 0.53 14.33
C ASN A 28 -7.40 1.76 13.90
N CYS A 29 -6.06 1.72 14.06
CA CYS A 29 -5.19 2.83 13.68
C CYS A 29 -5.00 2.95 12.16
N LEU A 30 -4.93 1.82 11.46
CA LEU A 30 -4.73 1.74 10.01
C LEU A 30 -5.68 0.70 9.43
N THR A 31 -6.15 0.93 8.21
CA THR A 31 -6.93 -0.05 7.45
C THR A 31 -6.27 -0.31 6.10
N LEU A 32 -6.48 -1.50 5.56
CA LEU A 32 -6.10 -1.85 4.20
C LEU A 32 -7.35 -2.37 3.49
N ARG A 33 -7.64 -1.82 2.31
CA ARG A 33 -8.73 -2.28 1.45
C ARG A 33 -8.19 -2.93 0.19
N LYS A 34 -8.97 -3.82 -0.39
CA LYS A 34 -8.72 -4.31 -1.74
C LYS A 34 -9.27 -3.30 -2.74
N LEU A 35 -8.60 -3.20 -3.90
CA LEU A 35 -9.10 -2.47 -5.05
C LEU A 35 -9.81 -3.49 -5.96
N GLU A 36 -11.02 -3.17 -6.44
CA GLU A 36 -11.81 -4.03 -7.32
C GLU A 36 -12.46 -3.19 -8.42
N ASN A 37 -12.12 -3.42 -9.69
CA ASN A 37 -12.59 -2.59 -10.82
C ASN A 37 -12.27 -1.10 -10.66
N GLU A 38 -11.16 -0.77 -10.01
CA GLU A 38 -10.71 0.59 -9.75
C GLU A 38 -9.36 0.85 -10.43
N VAL A 39 -9.09 2.12 -10.73
CA VAL A 39 -7.74 2.53 -11.13
C VAL A 39 -6.88 2.63 -9.88
N ASP A 40 -5.76 1.91 -9.90
CA ASP A 40 -4.71 2.07 -8.92
C ASP A 40 -4.03 3.43 -9.14
N VAL A 41 -4.30 4.40 -8.25
CA VAL A 41 -3.77 5.77 -8.36
C VAL A 41 -2.25 5.85 -8.36
N ARG A 42 -1.57 4.81 -7.84
CA ARG A 42 -0.11 4.75 -7.73
C ARG A 42 0.56 4.40 -9.05
N THR A 43 -0.12 3.63 -9.89
CA THR A 43 0.41 3.14 -11.17
C THR A 43 -0.36 3.70 -12.37
N GLY A 44 -1.55 4.25 -12.15
CA GLY A 44 -2.49 4.66 -13.19
C GLY A 44 -3.17 3.48 -13.91
N GLN A 45 -3.00 2.25 -13.43
CA GLN A 45 -3.49 1.04 -14.10
C GLN A 45 -4.82 0.57 -13.52
N MET A 46 -5.69 0.03 -14.38
CA MET A 46 -6.96 -0.57 -13.94
C MET A 46 -6.70 -1.93 -13.27
N VAL A 47 -7.25 -2.11 -12.07
CA VAL A 47 -7.20 -3.38 -11.35
C VAL A 47 -8.32 -4.28 -11.84
N SER A 48 -7.95 -5.35 -12.52
CA SER A 48 -8.85 -6.43 -12.93
C SER A 48 -9.25 -7.30 -11.73
N PRO A 49 -10.53 -7.63 -11.52
CA PRO A 49 -10.96 -8.58 -10.50
C PRO A 49 -10.38 -9.99 -10.69
N ALA A 50 -9.98 -10.33 -11.91
CA ALA A 50 -9.43 -11.65 -12.22
C ALA A 50 -7.96 -11.80 -11.76
N GLU A 51 -7.27 -10.69 -11.50
CA GLU A 51 -5.85 -10.68 -11.18
C GLU A 51 -5.61 -10.37 -9.71
N LYS A 52 -4.78 -11.18 -9.06
CA LYS A 52 -4.37 -10.92 -7.68
C LYS A 52 -3.30 -9.83 -7.67
N LEU A 53 -3.56 -8.74 -6.96
CA LEU A 53 -2.55 -7.72 -6.67
C LEU A 53 -1.39 -8.31 -5.86
N GLN A 54 -0.17 -8.18 -6.36
CA GLN A 54 1.05 -8.68 -5.71
C GLN A 54 1.99 -7.52 -5.41
N TRP A 55 2.10 -7.16 -4.13
CA TRP A 55 2.98 -6.07 -3.70
C TRP A 55 4.47 -6.33 -4.03
N THR A 56 4.89 -7.59 -4.14
CA THR A 56 6.26 -7.99 -4.51
C THR A 56 6.63 -7.62 -5.94
N ARG A 57 5.65 -7.27 -6.78
CA ARG A 57 5.84 -6.82 -8.17
C ARG A 57 5.32 -5.41 -8.40
N HIS A 58 4.92 -4.71 -7.34
CA HIS A 58 4.40 -3.36 -7.46
C HIS A 58 5.53 -2.42 -7.92
N PRO A 59 5.29 -1.50 -8.87
CA PRO A 59 6.33 -0.59 -9.38
C PRO A 59 7.04 0.22 -8.29
N ASN A 60 6.29 0.66 -7.26
CA ASN A 60 6.86 1.42 -6.14
C ASN A 60 7.54 0.54 -5.07
N ASN A 61 7.61 -0.79 -5.25
CA ASN A 61 8.35 -1.65 -4.33
C ASN A 61 9.82 -1.68 -4.74
N PRO A 62 10.75 -1.14 -3.92
CA PRO A 62 12.17 -1.12 -4.27
C PRO A 62 12.75 -2.52 -4.47
N MET A 63 12.21 -3.53 -3.79
CA MET A 63 12.63 -4.92 -3.94
C MET A 63 12.18 -5.56 -5.26
N ALA A 64 11.18 -4.98 -5.93
CA ALA A 64 10.74 -5.45 -7.24
C ALA A 64 11.69 -5.01 -8.37
N ASN A 65 12.40 -3.90 -8.16
CA ASN A 65 13.28 -3.27 -9.16
C ASN A 65 14.76 -3.36 -8.78
N ALA A 66 15.11 -4.15 -7.76
CA ALA A 66 16.51 -4.36 -7.41
C ALA A 66 17.20 -5.15 -8.53
N ASP A 67 18.23 -4.55 -9.15
CA ASP A 67 19.17 -5.31 -9.98
C ASP A 67 19.82 -6.41 -9.12
N PRO A 68 19.96 -7.63 -9.63
CA PRO A 68 20.49 -8.77 -8.89
C PRO A 68 21.92 -8.56 -8.35
#